data_AF-A0A0B7APF0-F1
#
_entry.id   AF-A0A0B7APF0-F1
#
_cell.length_a   1.000
_cell.length_b   1.000
_cell.length_c   1.000
_cell.angle_alpha   90.00
_cell.angle_beta   90.00
_cell.angle_gamma   90.00
#
_symmetry.space_group_name_H-M   'P 1'
#
loop_
_entity.id
_entity.type
_entity.pdbx_description
1 polymer ?
#
loop_
_entity_poly.entity_id
_entity_poly.type
_entity_poly.pdbx_seq_one_letter_code
_entity_poly.pdbx_strand_id
1 'polypeptide(L)' 'MFAPQVAKRGVPVAEFNIEETPATSSFGFMFKGPAGENLPIALADGHSQQATV' A
#
# COMPACT_ATOMS: atom_id res chain seq x y z
N MET A 1 11.06 11.67 -4.17
CA MET A 1 10.26 10.48 -3.84
C MET A 1 9.24 10.23 -4.94
N PHE A 2 9.11 8.99 -5.42
CA PHE A 2 8.27 8.62 -6.56
C PHE A 2 6.77 8.58 -6.22
N ALA A 3 6.37 7.92 -5.13
CA ALA A 3 4.96 7.71 -4.78
C ALA A 3 4.13 9.00 -4.62
N PRO A 4 4.60 10.07 -3.91
CA PRO A 4 3.85 11.32 -3.84
C PRO A 4 3.71 12.05 -5.19
N GLN A 5 4.68 11.89 -6.09
CA GLN A 5 4.60 12.46 -7.44
C GLN A 5 3.59 11.71 -8.31
N VAL A 6 3.46 10.39 -8.11
CA VAL A 6 2.45 9.55 -8.75
C VAL A 6 1.04 9.90 -8.24
N ALA A 7 0.85 10.03 -6.92
CA ALA A 7 -0.42 10.44 -6.34
C ALA A 7 -0.88 11.82 -6.83
N LYS A 8 0.03 12.80 -6.94
CA LYS A 8 -0.26 14.14 -7.50
C LYS A 8 -0.76 14.12 -8.95
N ARG A 9 -0.49 13.05 -9.71
CA ARG A 9 -1.00 12.87 -11.08
C ARG A 9 -2.37 12.18 -11.12
N GLY A 10 -2.99 11.93 -9.96
CA GLY A 10 -4.29 11.27 -9.86
C GLY A 10 -4.23 9.75 -9.92
N VAL A 11 -3.03 9.16 -9.92
CA VAL A 11 -2.89 7.70 -9.85
C VAL A 11 -3.12 7.24 -8.41
N PRO A 12 -4.00 6.26 -8.15
CA PRO A 12 -4.21 5.72 -6.82
C PRO A 12 -2.91 5.15 -6.23
N VAL A 13 -2.62 5.51 -4.99
CA VAL A 13 -1.47 5.00 -4.23
C VAL A 13 -1.98 4.54 -2.87
N ALA A 14 -1.59 3.33 -2.49
CA ALA A 14 -1.82 2.76 -1.16
C ALA A 14 -0.48 2.65 -0.42
N GLU A 15 -0.41 3.20 0.78
CA GLU A 15 0.71 3.00 1.69
C GLU A 15 0.43 1.81 2.60
N PHE A 16 1.40 0.91 2.72
CA PHE A 16 1.40 -0.19 3.67
C PHE A 16 2.58 0.02 4.59
N ASN A 17 2.32 0.45 5.83
CA ASN A 17 3.39 0.69 6.79
C ASN A 17 2.90 0.53 8.23
N ILE A 18 3.82 0.24 9.15
CA ILE A 18 3.48 0.09 10.58
C ILE A 18 3.16 1.45 11.20
N GLU A 19 3.85 2.50 10.74
CA GLU A 19 3.72 3.88 11.23
C GLU A 19 3.34 4.82 10.08
N GLU A 20 2.81 5.99 10.41
CA GLU A 20 2.60 7.03 9.42
C GLU A 20 3.93 7.71 9.08
N THR A 21 4.04 8.15 7.83
CA THR A 21 5.15 8.94 7.34
C THR A 21 4.67 10.37 7.03
N PRO A 22 5.57 11.35 6.88
CA PRO A 22 5.19 12.68 6.41
C PRO A 22 4.48 12.68 5.03
N ALA A 23 4.57 11.57 4.28
CA ALA A 23 3.92 11.40 2.99
C ALA A 23 2.53 10.72 3.08
N THR A 24 2.13 10.17 4.23
CA THR A 24 0.84 9.45 4.40
C THR A 24 -0.34 10.29 3.94
N SER A 25 -0.36 11.58 4.28
CA SER A 25 -1.42 12.52 3.86
C SER A 25 -1.47 12.80 2.35
N SER A 26 -0.46 12.37 1.60
CA SER A 26 -0.41 12.48 0.14
C SER A 26 -1.02 11.27 -0.57
N PHE A 27 -1.38 10.21 0.15
CA PHE A 27 -1.89 8.95 -0.42
C PHE A 27 -3.40 8.80 -0.18
N GLY A 28 -4.07 8.10 -1.09
CA GLY A 28 -5.53 7.88 -1.00
C GLY A 28 -5.91 6.76 -0.05
N PHE A 29 -4.96 5.86 0.27
CA PHE A 29 -5.18 4.70 1.13
C PHE A 29 -3.96 4.49 2.03
N MET A 30 -4.20 4.18 3.30
CA MET A 30 -3.17 3.80 4.26
C MET A 30 -3.61 2.55 5.02
N PHE A 31 -2.83 1.49 4.92
CA PHE A 31 -3.00 0.23 5.62
C PHE A 31 -1.96 0.15 6.73
N LYS A 32 -2.38 0.49 7.95
CA LYS A 32 -1.51 0.46 9.12
C LYS A 32 -1.28 -0.97 9.60
N GLY A 33 -0.02 -1.35 9.82
CA GLY A 33 0.38 -2.66 10.34
C GLY A 33 1.42 -3.38 9.48
N PRO A 34 1.78 -4.62 9.83
CA PRO A 34 2.76 -5.40 9.08
C PRO A 34 2.29 -5.64 7.64
N ALA A 35 3.15 -5.31 6.67
CA ALA A 35 2.83 -5.54 5.26
C ALA A 35 2.59 -7.03 4.95
N GLY A 36 3.25 -7.94 5.68
CA GLY A 36 3.07 -9.39 5.54
C GLY A 36 1.66 -9.91 5.89
N GLU A 37 0.88 -9.12 6.64
CA GLU A 37 -0.52 -9.44 6.97
C GLU A 37 -1.48 -8.69 6.03
N ASN A 38 -1.21 -7.40 5.78
CA ASN A 38 -2.11 -6.55 5.03
C ASN A 38 -2.04 -6.76 3.50
N LEU A 39 -0.87 -7.07 2.94
CA LEU A 39 -0.73 -7.28 1.50
C LEU A 39 -1.51 -8.51 0.99
N PRO A 40 -1.43 -9.70 1.64
CA PRO A 40 -2.23 -10.84 1.22
C PRO A 40 -3.73 -10.55 1.18
N ILE A 41 -4.25 -9.79 2.16
CA ILE A 41 -5.66 -9.41 2.23
C ILE A 41 -6.03 -8.44 1.09
N ALA A 42 -5.21 -7.40 0.88
CA ALA A 42 -5.46 -6.40 -0.16
C ALA A 42 -5.37 -6.98 -1.59
N LEU A 43 -4.63 -8.07 -1.77
CA LEU A 43 -4.42 -8.73 -3.06
C LEU A 43 -5.27 -10.00 -3.23
N ALA A 44 -6.06 -10.39 -2.23
CA ALA A 44 -6.78 -11.67 -2.18
C ALA A 44 -7.73 -11.87 -3.38
N ASP A 45 -8.33 -10.80 -3.88
CA ASP A 45 -9.24 -10.85 -5.03
C ASP A 45 -8.53 -10.66 -6.39
N GLY A 46 -7.22 -10.40 -6.38
CA GLY A 46 -6.45 -10.03 -7.56
C GLY A 46 -5.62 -11.15 -8.19
N HIS A 47 -5.10 -12.11 -7.42
CA HIS A 47 -4.33 -13.23 -7.96
C HIS A 47 -4.40 -14.47 -7.05
N SER A 48 -4.95 -15.55 -7.58
CA SER A 48 -4.57 -16.90 -7.19
C SER A 48 -3.05 -17.07 -7.29
N GLN A 49 -2.44 -17.48 -6.16
CA GLN A 49 -1.13 -18.13 -5.95
C GLN A 49 -0.17 -17.40 -4.99
N GLN A 50 -0.34 -17.77 -3.72
CA GLN A 50 0.65 -18.25 -2.74
C GLN A 50 2.12 -17.81 -2.93
N ALA A 51 2.59 -16.96 -2.02
CA ALA A 51 3.99 -16.97 -1.62
C ALA A 51 4.25 -18.23 -0.78
N THR A 52 4.78 -19.28 -1.41
CA THR A 52 5.37 -20.42 -0.69
C THR A 52 6.77 -19.99 -0.20
N VAL A 53 6.99 -20.17 1.10
CA VAL A 53 8.27 -19.94 1.79
C VAL A 53 9.36 -20.93 1.39
#